data_AF-A0A959USI5-F1
#
_entry.id   AF-A0A959USI5-F1
#
_cell.length_a   1.000
_cell.length_b   1.000
_cell.length_c   1.000
_cell.angle_alpha   90.00
_cell.angle_beta   90.00
_cell.angle_gamma   90.00
#
_symmetry.space_group_name_H-M   'P 1'
#
loop_
_entity.id
_entity.type
_entity.pdbx_description
1 polymer ?
#
loop_
_entity_poly.entity_id
_entity_poly.type
_entity_poly.pdbx_seq_one_letter_code
_entity_poly.pdbx_strand_id
1 'polypeptide(L)'
;MNPSPLRPLQVFGDVLDLLLPRRCSGCDRGLHPGEAALCLHCMEDLPLTRFHHDPLNPVELLLAGRLQLEAATALLRFDGAGRVQRLLHRMKYRGDRQVGIELGRLLGTE
;
A
#
# COMPACT_ATOMS: atom_id res chain seq x y z
N MET A 1 -6.47 26.16 -12.97
CA MET A 1 -6.65 26.81 -14.28
C MET A 1 -5.57 26.32 -15.23
N ASN A 2 -5.92 25.35 -16.08
CA ASN A 2 -5.38 25.20 -17.44
C ASN A 2 -6.33 24.22 -18.17
N PRO A 3 -7.25 24.68 -19.03
CA PRO A 3 -8.13 23.76 -19.75
C PRO A 3 -7.35 23.19 -20.94
N SER A 4 -6.91 21.94 -20.81
CA SER A 4 -6.44 21.15 -21.94
C SER A 4 -7.56 21.05 -23.00
N PRO A 5 -7.27 21.15 -24.31
CA PRO A 5 -8.29 21.07 -25.34
C PRO A 5 -8.94 19.68 -25.35
N LEU A 6 -10.26 19.64 -25.17
CA LEU A 6 -11.07 18.43 -25.07
C LEU A 6 -11.09 17.68 -26.40
N ARG A 7 -10.50 16.48 -26.44
CA ARG A 7 -10.61 15.54 -27.57
C ARG A 7 -11.81 14.61 -27.32
N PRO A 8 -12.70 14.36 -28.31
CA PRO A 8 -13.93 13.58 -28.11
C PRO A 8 -13.71 12.14 -27.62
N LEU A 9 -12.49 11.60 -27.79
CA LEU A 9 -12.10 10.28 -27.26
C LEU A 9 -11.96 10.22 -25.72
N GLN A 10 -11.75 11.36 -25.03
CA GLN A 10 -11.54 11.40 -23.58
C GLN A 10 -12.83 11.22 -22.78
N VAL A 11 -13.95 11.77 -23.26
CA VAL A 11 -15.24 11.72 -22.56
C VAL A 11 -15.71 10.28 -22.33
N PHE A 12 -15.46 9.38 -23.29
CA PHE A 12 -15.81 7.97 -23.14
C PHE A 12 -14.97 7.26 -22.07
N GLY A 13 -13.69 7.58 -21.95
CA GLY A 13 -12.81 7.03 -20.92
C GLY A 13 -13.22 7.47 -19.51
N ASP A 14 -13.53 8.76 -19.35
CA ASP A 14 -13.95 9.33 -18.06
C ASP A 14 -15.29 8.75 -17.58
N VAL A 15 -16.23 8.47 -18.49
CA VAL A 15 -17.50 7.80 -18.16
C VAL A 15 -17.29 6.32 -17.82
N LEU A 16 -16.37 5.62 -18.52
CA LEU A 16 -16.04 4.24 -18.19
C LEU A 16 -15.38 4.11 -16.82
N ASP A 17 -14.46 5.00 -16.45
CA ASP A 17 -13.82 5.01 -15.13
C ASP A 17 -14.83 5.28 -14.00
N LEU A 18 -15.91 6.04 -14.29
CA LEU A 18 -17.01 6.24 -13.35
C LEU A 18 -17.83 4.95 -13.13
N LEU A 19 -18.01 4.16 -14.19
CA LEU A 19 -18.76 2.90 -14.17
C LEU A 19 -17.91 1.70 -13.70
N LEU A 20 -16.59 1.76 -13.90
CA LEU A 20 -15.62 0.70 -13.61
C LEU A 20 -14.39 1.29 -12.90
N PRO A 21 -14.55 1.79 -11.66
CA PRO A 21 -13.44 2.39 -10.94
C PRO A 21 -12.35 1.35 -10.62
N ARG A 22 -11.10 1.81 -10.59
CA ARG A 22 -9.99 1.03 -10.03
C ARG A 22 -10.36 0.59 -8.62
N ARG A 23 -10.00 -0.64 -8.24
CA ARG A 23 -10.40 -1.24 -6.95
C ARG A 23 -9.23 -1.27 -5.99
N CYS A 24 -9.47 -0.87 -4.75
CA CYS A 24 -8.52 -0.89 -3.65
C CYS A 24 -7.97 -2.31 -3.44
N SER A 25 -6.65 -2.42 -3.33
CA SER A 25 -6.01 -3.73 -3.17
C SER A 25 -6.27 -4.39 -1.81
N GLY A 26 -6.68 -3.60 -0.81
CA GLY A 26 -6.97 -4.05 0.54
C GLY A 26 -8.42 -4.47 0.80
N CYS A 27 -9.42 -3.83 0.17
CA CYS A 27 -10.83 -4.11 0.45
C CYS A 27 -11.75 -4.16 -0.78
N ASP A 28 -11.21 -4.02 -2.00
CA ASP A 28 -11.95 -4.07 -3.26
C ASP A 28 -13.03 -2.99 -3.47
N ARG A 29 -13.11 -1.98 -2.58
CA ARG A 29 -13.88 -0.75 -2.83
C ARG A 29 -13.27 0.05 -3.98
N GLY A 30 -14.11 0.82 -4.67
CA GLY A 30 -13.63 1.76 -5.70
C GLY A 30 -12.68 2.80 -5.09
N LEU A 31 -11.61 3.12 -5.81
CA LEU A 31 -10.65 4.14 -5.45
C LEU A 31 -11.13 5.50 -5.95
N HIS A 32 -11.04 6.51 -5.09
CA HIS A 32 -11.27 7.90 -5.45
C HIS A 32 -10.09 8.47 -6.26
N PRO A 33 -10.29 9.55 -7.03
CA PRO A 33 -9.20 10.29 -7.65
C PRO A 33 -8.16 10.70 -6.60
N GLY A 34 -6.89 10.39 -6.85
CA GLY A 34 -5.78 10.62 -5.92
C GLY A 34 -5.42 9.42 -5.03
N GLU A 35 -6.30 8.43 -4.87
CA GLU A 35 -5.95 7.19 -4.19
C GLU A 35 -5.18 6.27 -5.13
N ALA A 36 -4.02 5.77 -4.70
CA ALA A 36 -3.14 4.96 -5.54
C ALA A 36 -3.55 3.48 -5.56
N ALA A 37 -3.01 2.68 -4.63
CA ALA A 37 -3.29 1.25 -4.52
C ALA A 37 -4.28 0.91 -3.40
N LEU A 38 -4.36 1.78 -2.39
CA LEU A 38 -5.16 1.61 -1.19
C LEU A 38 -6.09 2.80 -1.06
N CYS A 39 -7.34 2.54 -0.66
CA CYS A 39 -8.23 3.61 -0.25
C CYS A 39 -7.82 4.14 1.13
N LEU A 40 -8.28 5.35 1.47
CA LEU A 40 -7.98 6.02 2.74
C LEU A 40 -8.29 5.13 3.95
N HIS A 41 -9.48 4.52 3.99
CA HIS A 41 -9.83 3.60 5.07
C HIS A 41 -8.88 2.39 5.14
N CYS A 42 -8.41 1.90 3.98
CA CYS A 42 -7.45 0.82 3.99
C CYS A 42 -6.11 1.23 4.59
N MET A 43 -5.66 2.46 4.30
CA MET A 43 -4.45 3.07 4.83
C MET A 43 -4.55 3.30 6.34
N GLU A 44 -5.67 3.84 6.81
CA GLU A 44 -5.87 4.17 8.23
C GLU A 44 -5.89 2.93 9.14
N ASP A 45 -6.54 1.82 8.74
CA ASP A 45 -6.50 0.59 9.55
C ASP A 45 -5.30 -0.33 9.25
N LEU A 46 -4.26 0.16 8.56
CA LEU A 46 -3.04 -0.65 8.43
C LEU A 46 -2.46 -0.93 9.82
N PRO A 47 -2.14 -2.19 10.16
CA PRO A 47 -1.58 -2.52 11.46
C PRO A 47 -0.07 -2.20 11.48
N LEU A 48 0.26 -0.90 11.51
CA LEU A 48 1.63 -0.40 11.58
C LEU A 48 2.30 -0.84 12.88
N THR A 49 3.56 -1.28 12.80
CA THR A 49 4.31 -1.71 14.00
C THR A 49 5.03 -0.56 14.70
N ARG A 50 5.48 0.44 13.92
CA ARG A 50 6.36 1.55 14.34
C ARG A 50 7.66 1.11 15.04
N PHE A 51 8.15 -0.08 14.70
CA PHE A 51 9.36 -0.65 15.32
C PHE A 51 10.64 0.16 15.05
N HIS A 52 10.66 1.02 14.04
CA HIS A 52 11.81 1.90 13.77
C HIS A 52 12.03 2.97 14.86
N HIS A 53 11.07 3.20 15.76
CA HIS A 53 11.24 4.08 16.93
C HIS A 53 11.84 3.36 18.15
N ASP A 54 11.97 2.03 18.12
CA ASP A 54 12.43 1.22 19.25
C ASP A 54 13.75 0.49 18.92
N PRO A 55 14.87 0.86 19.57
CA PRO A 55 16.19 0.27 19.34
C PRO A 55 16.37 -1.14 19.93
N LEU A 56 15.32 -1.75 20.48
CA LEU A 56 15.28 -3.16 20.88
C LEU A 56 14.00 -3.84 20.39
N ASN A 57 13.54 -3.45 19.20
CA ASN A 57 12.31 -3.99 18.65
C ASN A 57 12.41 -5.50 18.33
N PRO A 58 11.27 -6.20 18.21
CA PRO A 58 11.25 -7.64 17.97
C PRO A 58 12.02 -8.10 16.72
N VAL A 59 12.14 -7.25 15.69
CA VAL A 59 12.87 -7.60 14.45
C VAL A 59 14.38 -7.58 14.70
N GLU A 60 14.88 -6.57 15.40
CA GLU A 60 16.29 -6.50 15.79
C GLU A 60 16.66 -7.65 16.72
N LEU A 61 15.84 -7.93 17.73
CA LEU A 61 16.06 -9.04 18.66
C LEU A 61 16.03 -10.40 17.94
N LEU A 62 15.14 -10.59 16.96
CA LEU A 62 15.06 -11.83 16.18
C LEU A 62 16.34 -12.09 15.38
N LEU A 63 16.98 -11.02 14.89
CA LEU A 63 18.17 -11.07 14.06
C LEU A 63 19.48 -10.88 14.85
N ALA A 64 19.38 -10.51 16.13
CA ALA A 64 20.51 -10.30 17.02
C ALA A 64 21.39 -11.54 17.09
N GLY A 65 22.70 -11.33 16.96
CA GLY A 65 23.71 -12.39 16.96
C GLY A 65 23.73 -13.29 15.72
N ARG A 66 22.76 -13.16 14.79
CA ARG A 66 22.78 -13.88 13.51
C ARG A 66 23.48 -13.08 12.41
N LEU A 67 23.38 -11.76 12.48
CA LEU A 67 24.01 -10.82 11.55
C LEU A 67 24.38 -9.54 12.29
N GLN A 68 25.43 -8.87 11.80
CA GLN A 68 25.75 -7.50 12.21
C GLN A 68 24.73 -6.57 11.54
N LEU A 69 23.91 -5.89 12.34
CA LEU A 69 22.84 -5.00 11.89
C LEU A 69 23.10 -3.58 12.40
N GLU A 70 22.85 -2.59 11.54
CA GLU A 70 22.76 -1.20 11.97
C GLU A 70 21.37 -0.87 12.51
N ALA A 71 20.31 -1.36 11.85
CA ALA A 71 18.92 -1.25 12.28
C ALA A 71 18.06 -2.33 11.60
N ALA A 72 16.94 -2.70 12.21
CA ALA A 72 15.93 -3.55 11.57
C ALA A 72 14.51 -3.14 11.97
N THR A 73 13.56 -3.22 11.03
CA THR A 73 12.16 -2.86 11.26
C THR A 73 11.23 -3.65 10.36
N ALA A 74 9.93 -3.59 10.63
CA ALA A 74 8.89 -4.16 9.79
C ALA A 74 7.71 -3.19 9.73
N LEU A 75 7.27 -2.77 8.54
CA LEU A 75 6.18 -1.79 8.42
C LEU A 75 4.87 -2.29 9.06
N LEU A 76 4.47 -3.52 8.75
CA LEU A 76 3.16 -4.07 9.07
C LEU A 76 3.26 -5.33 9.93
N ARG A 77 2.33 -5.47 10.89
CA ARG A 77 2.06 -6.75 11.55
C ARG A 77 1.23 -7.64 10.63
N PHE A 78 1.70 -8.87 10.42
CA PHE A 78 1.00 -9.85 9.59
C PHE A 78 -0.03 -10.65 10.39
N ASP A 79 -1.22 -10.81 9.81
CA ASP A 79 -2.26 -11.73 10.26
C ASP A 79 -2.66 -12.70 9.13
N GLY A 80 -3.00 -13.95 9.48
CA GLY A 80 -3.21 -15.02 8.50
C GLY A 80 -4.56 -14.96 7.75
N ALA A 81 -5.41 -13.99 8.06
CA ALA A 81 -6.75 -13.84 7.47
C ALA A 81 -7.14 -12.37 7.21
N GLY A 82 -6.22 -11.42 7.39
CA GLY A 82 -6.54 -10.00 7.31
C GLY A 82 -5.99 -9.30 6.08
N ARG A 83 -6.03 -7.97 6.15
CA ARG A 83 -5.77 -7.09 5.01
C ARG A 83 -4.33 -7.23 4.52
N VAL A 84 -3.36 -7.37 5.43
CA VAL A 84 -1.93 -7.47 5.09
C VAL A 84 -1.65 -8.71 4.25
N GLN A 85 -2.27 -9.86 4.58
CA GLN A 85 -2.15 -11.07 3.77
C GLN A 85 -2.66 -10.85 2.34
N ARG A 86 -3.83 -10.20 2.18
CA ARG A 86 -4.37 -9.87 0.85
C ARG A 86 -3.41 -8.98 0.06
N LEU A 87 -2.84 -7.96 0.69
CA LEU A 87 -1.88 -7.04 0.06
C LEU A 87 -0.62 -7.80 -0.40
N LEU A 88 -0.01 -8.58 0.50
CA LEU A 88 1.16 -9.38 0.18
C LEU A 88 0.87 -10.42 -0.90
N HIS A 89 -0.29 -11.07 -0.86
CA HIS A 89 -0.67 -12.06 -1.88
C HIS A 89 -0.85 -11.40 -3.25
N ARG A 90 -1.52 -10.25 -3.33
CA ARG A 90 -1.68 -9.50 -4.59
C ARG A 90 -0.33 -9.05 -5.14
N MET A 91 0.54 -8.54 -4.29
CA MET A 91 1.89 -8.11 -4.66
C MET A 91 2.73 -9.29 -5.18
N LYS A 92 2.78 -10.42 -4.45
CA LYS A 92 3.63 -11.57 -4.78
C LYS A 92 3.12 -12.40 -5.96
N TYR A 93 1.81 -12.61 -6.05
CA TYR A 93 1.24 -13.63 -6.96
C TYR A 93 0.34 -13.06 -8.05
N ARG A 94 -0.13 -11.81 -7.92
CA ARG A 94 -1.00 -11.16 -8.93
C ARG A 94 -0.33 -10.00 -9.66
N GLY A 95 0.96 -9.78 -9.45
CA GLY A 95 1.71 -8.71 -10.12
C GLY A 95 1.27 -7.29 -9.73
N ASP A 96 0.59 -7.13 -8.60
CA ASP A 96 0.09 -5.83 -8.14
C ASP A 96 1.24 -4.97 -7.57
N ARG A 97 2.08 -4.45 -8.46
CA ARG A 97 3.29 -3.68 -8.13
C ARG A 97 2.95 -2.38 -7.40
N GLN A 98 1.78 -1.79 -7.67
CA GLN A 98 1.38 -0.53 -7.03
C GLN A 98 1.28 -0.67 -5.52
N VAL A 99 0.81 -1.82 -5.01
CA VAL A 99 0.80 -2.11 -3.57
C VAL A 99 2.20 -2.05 -2.97
N GLY A 100 3.19 -2.69 -3.61
CA GLY A 100 4.56 -2.68 -3.12
C GLY A 100 5.19 -1.29 -3.11
N ILE A 101 4.93 -0.50 -4.16
CA ILE A 101 5.39 0.89 -4.23
C ILE A 101 4.75 1.73 -3.11
N GLU A 102 3.45 1.58 -2.90
CA GLU A 102 2.71 2.34 -1.88
C GLU A 102 3.18 2.01 -0.47
N LEU A 103 3.33 0.71 -0.15
CA LEU A 103 3.87 0.29 1.15
C LEU A 103 5.31 0.74 1.35
N GLY A 104 6.14 0.74 0.30
CA GLY A 104 7.51 1.26 0.36
C GLY A 104 7.55 2.77 0.62
N ARG A 105 6.67 3.55 -0.01
CA ARG A 105 6.53 4.98 0.27
C ARG A 105 6.09 5.21 1.71
N LEU A 106 5.09 4.47 2.17
CA LEU A 106 4.59 4.58 3.54
C LEU A 106 5.70 4.34 4.57
N LEU A 107 6.51 3.29 4.37
CA LEU A 107 7.67 3.03 5.25
C LEU A 107 8.72 4.14 5.21
N GLY A 108 8.93 4.78 4.06
CA GLY A 108 9.88 5.88 3.94
C GLY A 108 9.39 7.22 4.51
N THR A 109 8.08 7.35 4.79
CA THR A 109 7.47 8.56 5.36
C THR A 109 7.22 8.48 6.87
N GLU A 110 7.23 7.27 7.43
CA GLU A 110 7.23 7.05 8.88
C GLU A 110 8.57 7.46 9.50
#